data_AF-A0A428Z3S6-F1
#
_entry.id   AF-A0A428Z3S6-F1
#
_cell.length_a   1.000
_cell.length_b   1.000
_cell.length_c   1.000
_cell.angle_alpha   90.00
_cell.angle_beta   90.00
_cell.angle_gamma   90.00
#
_symmetry.space_group_name_H-M   'P 1'
#
loop_
_entity.id
_entity.type
_entity.pdbx_description
1 polymer ?
#
loop_
_entity_poly.entity_id
_entity_poly.type
_entity_poly.pdbx_seq_one_letter_code
_entity_poly.pdbx_strand_id
1 'polypeptide(L)'
;MDGVAAAIGARDLDLARILVARMKQRTLIDFGRDHPHTLEAYSFEAYVEHLSGNQDRAMSALLNLAELRYRQGDPRAREELIRAATTWDLLTSRSALRILGVELLALWERISESARSDADVQGMGYVENRLADLLNEGYSPRIKEHE
;
A
#
# COMPACT_ATOMS: atom_id res chain seq x y z
N MET A 1 17.64 13.67 -5.70
CA MET A 1 16.30 13.24 -6.17
C MET A 1 16.28 13.07 -7.69
N ASP A 2 16.96 13.94 -8.43
CA ASP A 2 16.99 13.98 -9.90
C ASP A 2 17.33 12.65 -10.57
N GLY A 3 18.24 11.84 -10.01
CA GLY A 3 18.59 10.54 -10.57
C GLY A 3 17.45 9.51 -10.56
N VAL A 4 16.63 9.48 -9.50
CA VAL A 4 15.49 8.54 -9.41
C VAL A 4 14.43 8.92 -10.44
N ALA A 5 14.07 10.20 -10.50
CA ALA A 5 13.08 10.71 -11.44
C ALA A 5 13.52 10.51 -12.90
N ALA A 6 14.80 10.73 -13.20
CA ALA A 6 15.35 10.49 -14.53
C ALA A 6 15.29 9.01 -14.92
N ALA A 7 15.66 8.09 -14.01
CA ALA A 7 15.58 6.65 -14.27
C ALA A 7 14.13 6.19 -14.51
N ILE A 8 13.18 6.67 -13.71
CA ILE A 8 11.74 6.41 -13.91
C ILE A 8 11.27 6.95 -15.28
N GLY A 9 11.63 8.20 -15.61
CA GLY A 9 11.27 8.81 -16.89
C GLY A 9 11.83 8.06 -18.10
N ALA A 10 13.04 7.51 -17.97
CA ALA A 10 13.66 6.64 -18.97
C ALA A 10 13.12 5.20 -18.98
N ARG A 11 12.20 4.85 -18.05
CA ARG A 11 11.69 3.49 -17.82
C ARG A 11 12.76 2.46 -17.44
N ASP A 12 13.90 2.91 -16.92
CA ASP A 12 14.92 2.04 -16.35
C ASP A 12 14.56 1.74 -14.87
N LEU A 13 13.61 0.82 -14.68
CA LEU A 13 13.06 0.51 -13.36
C LEU A 13 14.06 -0.22 -12.46
N ASP A 14 15.03 -0.94 -13.02
CA ASP A 14 16.09 -1.58 -12.24
C ASP A 14 17.07 -0.55 -11.69
N LEU A 15 17.49 0.42 -12.52
CA LEU A 15 18.28 1.55 -12.04
C LEU A 15 17.48 2.37 -11.02
N ALA A 16 16.20 2.66 -11.29
CA ALA A 16 15.35 3.39 -10.35
C ALA A 16 15.30 2.69 -8.99
N ARG A 17 15.14 1.36 -8.95
CA ARG A 17 15.12 0.57 -7.72
C ARG A 17 16.45 0.67 -6.95
N ILE A 18 17.58 0.57 -7.65
CA ILE A 18 18.91 0.73 -7.05
C ILE A 18 19.08 2.14 -6.45
N LEU A 19 18.68 3.17 -7.19
CA LEU A 19 18.81 4.56 -6.75
C LEU A 19 17.92 4.86 -5.55
N VAL A 20 16.68 4.36 -5.55
CA VAL A 20 15.77 4.50 -4.41
C VAL A 20 16.29 3.76 -3.18
N ALA A 21 16.80 2.53 -3.32
CA ALA A 21 17.38 1.78 -2.21
C ALA A 21 18.55 2.55 -1.57
N ARG A 22 19.44 3.13 -2.39
CA ARG A 22 20.55 3.99 -1.92
C ARG A 22 20.03 5.26 -1.24
N MET A 23 19.03 5.91 -1.81
CA MET A 23 18.41 7.11 -1.23
C MET A 23 17.80 6.79 0.14
N LYS A 24 17.03 5.70 0.25
CA LYS A 24 16.43 5.24 1.51
C LYS A 24 17.50 4.94 2.56
N GLN A 25 18.54 4.20 2.18
CA GLN A 25 19.65 3.88 3.09
C GLN A 25 20.35 5.15 3.59
N ARG A 26 20.67 6.09 2.69
CA ARG A 26 21.34 7.34 3.05
C ARG A 26 20.47 8.19 3.99
N THR A 27 19.22 8.41 3.62
CA THR A 27 18.29 9.24 4.41
C THR A 27 18.00 8.62 5.78
N LEU A 28 17.91 7.29 5.87
CA LEU A 28 17.77 6.59 7.14
C LEU A 28 18.99 6.78 8.05
N ILE A 29 20.21 6.72 7.49
CA ILE A 29 21.45 6.91 8.26
C ILE A 29 21.59 8.37 8.72
N ASP A 30 21.37 9.31 7.82
CA ASP A 30 21.65 10.73 8.07
C ASP A 30 20.59 11.39 8.93
N PHE A 31 19.32 10.99 8.77
CA PHE A 31 18.18 11.69 9.35
C PHE A 31 17.26 10.82 10.21
N GLY A 32 17.39 9.49 10.13
CA GLY A 32 16.51 8.56 10.84
C GLY A 32 15.21 8.24 10.11
N ARG A 33 14.44 7.32 10.68
CA ARG A 33 13.27 6.68 10.04
C ARG A 33 12.11 7.64 9.77
N ASP A 34 11.87 8.55 10.70
CA ASP A 34 10.69 9.41 10.72
C ASP A 34 10.92 10.73 9.96
N HIS A 35 12.13 11.00 9.48
CA HIS A 35 12.44 12.25 8.79
C HIS A 35 11.73 12.35 7.42
N PRO A 36 11.22 13.55 7.02
CA PRO A 36 10.50 13.72 5.75
C PRO A 36 11.24 13.18 4.52
N HIS A 37 12.56 13.37 4.42
CA HIS A 37 13.35 12.81 3.30
C HIS A 37 13.37 11.27 3.26
N THR A 38 13.34 10.63 4.42
CA THR A 38 13.27 9.18 4.53
C THR A 38 11.87 8.70 4.10
N LEU A 39 10.82 9.42 4.50
CA LEU A 39 9.44 9.13 4.07
C LEU A 39 9.26 9.30 2.55
N GLU A 40 9.85 10.32 1.94
CA GLU A 40 9.85 10.47 0.48
C GLU A 40 10.60 9.32 -0.21
N ALA A 41 11.69 8.82 0.37
CA ALA A 41 12.38 7.64 -0.16
C ALA A 41 11.49 6.38 -0.12
N TYR A 42 10.70 6.19 0.95
CA TYR A 42 9.69 5.11 1.02
C TYR A 42 8.58 5.30 -0.02
N SER A 43 8.14 6.53 -0.29
CA SER A 43 7.13 6.81 -1.32
C SER A 43 7.63 6.45 -2.72
N PHE A 44 8.90 6.79 -3.03
CA PHE A 44 9.52 6.38 -4.29
C PHE A 44 9.70 4.86 -4.39
N GLU A 45 10.01 4.17 -3.29
CA GLU A 45 10.11 2.71 -3.27
C GLU A 45 8.78 2.07 -3.64
N ALA A 46 7.70 2.48 -2.98
CA ALA A 46 6.35 2.02 -3.31
C ALA A 46 6.02 2.25 -4.79
N TYR A 47 6.34 3.43 -5.33
CA TYR A 47 6.04 3.76 -6.71
C TYR A 47 6.86 2.94 -7.72
N VAL A 48 8.16 2.76 -7.49
CA VAL A 48 9.02 1.94 -8.37
C VAL A 48 8.59 0.48 -8.35
N GLU A 49 8.26 -0.08 -7.19
CA GLU A 49 7.76 -1.45 -7.09
C GLU A 49 6.41 -1.62 -7.81
N HIS A 50 5.51 -0.64 -7.70
CA HIS A 50 4.24 -0.63 -8.42
C HIS A 50 4.46 -0.63 -9.95
N LEU A 51 5.31 0.28 -10.45
CA LEU A 51 5.66 0.33 -11.88
C LEU A 51 6.35 -0.95 -12.36
N SER A 52 7.09 -1.62 -11.47
CA SER A 52 7.77 -2.88 -11.77
C SER A 52 6.85 -4.10 -11.78
N GLY A 53 5.56 -3.94 -11.45
CA GLY A 53 4.61 -5.06 -11.32
C GLY A 53 4.70 -5.79 -9.98
N ASN A 54 5.55 -5.35 -9.05
CA ASN A 54 5.76 -5.99 -7.75
C ASN A 54 4.72 -5.49 -6.73
N GLN A 55 3.45 -5.78 -6.99
CA GLN A 55 2.34 -5.20 -6.24
C GLN A 55 2.35 -5.57 -4.75
N ASP A 56 2.81 -6.76 -4.37
CA ASP A 56 3.00 -7.16 -2.97
C ASP A 56 3.98 -6.23 -2.24
N ARG A 57 5.09 -5.88 -2.89
CA ARG A 57 6.12 -5.01 -2.31
C ARG A 57 5.67 -3.57 -2.25
N ALA A 58 4.97 -3.11 -3.30
CA ALA A 58 4.37 -1.79 -3.33
C ALA A 58 3.34 -1.63 -2.18
N MET A 59 2.47 -2.63 -1.98
CA MET A 59 1.50 -2.66 -0.89
C MET A 59 2.16 -2.53 0.48
N SER A 60 3.12 -3.40 0.79
CA SER A 60 3.81 -3.36 2.08
C SER A 60 4.51 -2.02 2.32
N ALA A 61 5.10 -1.42 1.27
CA ALA A 61 5.73 -0.10 1.37
C ALA A 61 4.70 1.02 1.65
N LEU A 62 3.54 0.99 0.98
CA LEU A 62 2.46 1.96 1.18
C LEU A 62 1.85 1.86 2.58
N LEU A 63 1.58 0.66 3.08
CA LEU A 63 1.04 0.46 4.43
C LEU A 63 2.03 0.95 5.51
N ASN A 64 3.32 0.63 5.37
CA ASN A 64 4.33 1.14 6.29
C ASN A 64 4.47 2.67 6.21
N LEU A 65 4.37 3.27 5.03
CA LEU A 65 4.43 4.72 4.86
C LEU A 65 3.20 5.43 5.45
N ALA A 66 2.00 4.89 5.23
CA ALA A 66 0.76 5.38 5.83
C ALA A 66 0.87 5.38 7.36
N GLU A 67 1.37 4.29 7.95
CA GLU A 67 1.59 4.19 9.39
C GLU A 67 2.60 5.22 9.91
N LEU A 68 3.72 5.39 9.22
CA LEU A 68 4.75 6.36 9.58
C LEU A 68 4.19 7.79 9.57
N ARG A 69 3.46 8.15 8.52
CA ARG A 69 2.83 9.48 8.37
C ARG A 69 1.75 9.70 9.42
N TYR A 70 0.92 8.70 9.69
CA TYR A 70 -0.12 8.79 10.70
C TYR A 70 0.45 9.08 12.09
N ARG A 71 1.52 8.37 12.51
CA ARG A 71 2.18 8.61 13.80
C ARG A 71 2.73 10.03 13.97
N GLN A 72 2.94 10.75 12.86
CA GLN A 72 3.41 12.13 12.84
C GLN A 72 2.29 13.15 12.68
N GLY A 73 1.03 12.72 12.56
CA GLY A 73 -0.10 13.59 12.25
C GLY A 73 -0.08 14.14 10.82
N ASP A 74 0.66 13.52 9.90
CA ASP A 74 0.71 13.93 8.49
C ASP A 74 -0.59 13.50 7.77
N PRO A 75 -1.39 14.44 7.25
CA PRO A 75 -2.67 14.13 6.62
C PRO A 75 -2.52 13.27 5.36
N ARG A 76 -1.34 13.25 4.74
CA ARG A 76 -1.06 12.42 3.56
C ARG A 76 -1.06 10.92 3.88
N ALA A 77 -1.16 10.51 5.15
CA ALA A 77 -1.37 9.11 5.51
C ALA A 77 -2.60 8.51 4.81
N ARG A 78 -3.68 9.30 4.65
CA ARG A 78 -4.90 8.86 3.93
C ARG A 78 -4.68 8.66 2.43
N GLU A 79 -3.86 9.51 1.81
CA GLU A 79 -3.51 9.37 0.39
C GLU A 79 -2.77 8.06 0.13
N GLU A 80 -1.91 7.64 1.07
CA GLU A 80 -1.20 6.36 0.98
C GLU A 80 -2.14 5.15 1.11
N LEU A 81 -3.23 5.26 1.89
CA LEU A 81 -4.26 4.22 1.97
C LEU A 81 -5.03 4.08 0.65
N ILE A 82 -5.35 5.19 0.00
CA ILE A 82 -6.00 5.17 -1.32
C ILE A 82 -5.08 4.50 -2.35
N ARG A 83 -3.79 4.88 -2.38
CA ARG A 83 -2.78 4.23 -3.22
C ARG A 83 -2.66 2.75 -2.91
N ALA A 84 -2.68 2.37 -1.63
CA ALA A 84 -2.68 0.96 -1.23
C ALA A 84 -3.92 0.24 -1.77
N ALA A 85 -5.12 0.80 -1.63
CA ALA A 85 -6.34 0.22 -2.19
C ALA A 85 -6.24 -0.04 -3.69
N THR A 86 -5.71 0.92 -4.46
CA THR A 86 -5.51 0.76 -5.90
C THR A 86 -4.46 -0.30 -6.24
N THR A 87 -3.40 -0.42 -5.44
CA THR A 87 -2.36 -1.43 -5.63
C THR A 87 -2.86 -2.82 -5.26
N TRP A 88 -3.68 -2.90 -4.21
CA TRP A 88 -4.35 -4.11 -3.75
C TRP A 88 -5.30 -4.69 -4.81
N ASP A 89 -5.92 -3.84 -5.63
CA ASP A 89 -6.76 -4.29 -6.75
C ASP A 89 -5.97 -5.11 -7.78
N LEU A 90 -4.69 -4.77 -7.96
CA LEU A 90 -3.80 -5.40 -8.94
C LEU A 90 -3.13 -6.69 -8.46
N LEU A 91 -3.37 -7.10 -7.20
CA LEU A 91 -2.83 -8.35 -6.68
C LEU A 91 -3.50 -9.55 -7.35
N THR A 92 -2.68 -10.53 -7.74
CA THR A 92 -3.14 -11.76 -8.39
C THR A 92 -3.13 -12.97 -7.46
N SER A 93 -2.29 -12.95 -6.41
CA SER A 93 -2.23 -14.00 -5.41
C SER A 93 -3.41 -13.88 -4.44
N ARG A 94 -4.26 -14.91 -4.38
CA ARG A 94 -5.40 -14.96 -3.46
C ARG A 94 -4.97 -14.87 -1.98
N SER A 95 -3.83 -15.46 -1.64
CA SER A 95 -3.30 -15.36 -0.27
C SER A 95 -2.85 -13.94 0.05
N ALA A 96 -2.17 -13.26 -0.89
CA ALA A 96 -1.75 -11.88 -0.74
C ALA A 96 -2.94 -10.92 -0.67
N LEU A 97 -3.92 -11.08 -1.58
CA LEU A 97 -5.19 -10.35 -1.56
C LEU A 97 -5.85 -10.40 -0.18
N ARG A 98 -5.95 -11.59 0.42
CA ARG A 98 -6.56 -11.74 1.74
C ARG A 98 -5.72 -11.09 2.84
N ILE A 99 -4.42 -11.40 2.92
CA ILE A 99 -3.56 -10.92 4.01
C ILE A 99 -3.44 -9.40 3.97
N LEU A 100 -3.04 -8.85 2.82
CA LEU A 100 -2.81 -7.41 2.66
C LEU A 100 -4.12 -6.62 2.67
N GLY A 101 -5.25 -7.22 2.27
CA GLY A 101 -6.57 -6.58 2.37
C GLY A 101 -7.02 -6.40 3.82
N VAL A 102 -6.80 -7.41 4.67
CA VAL A 102 -7.08 -7.31 6.11
C VAL A 102 -6.18 -6.29 6.78
N GLU A 103 -4.88 -6.28 6.45
CA GLU A 103 -3.93 -5.28 6.97
C GLU A 103 -4.31 -3.86 6.53
N LEU A 104 -4.72 -3.68 5.27
CA LEU A 104 -5.20 -2.41 4.74
C LEU A 104 -6.43 -1.91 5.52
N LEU A 105 -7.45 -2.75 5.70
CA LEU A 105 -8.65 -2.36 6.44
C LEU A 105 -8.34 -1.98 7.89
N ALA A 106 -7.55 -2.81 8.59
CA ALA A 106 -7.19 -2.55 9.98
C ALA A 106 -6.43 -1.22 10.14
N LEU A 107 -5.53 -0.91 9.20
CA LEU A 107 -4.82 0.37 9.20
C LEU A 107 -5.75 1.54 8.86
N TRP A 108 -6.62 1.38 7.86
CA TRP A 108 -7.55 2.42 7.44
C TRP A 108 -8.53 2.78 8.55
N GLU A 109 -9.09 1.79 9.23
CA GLU A 109 -10.00 2.00 10.36
C GLU A 109 -9.32 2.79 11.48
N ARG A 110 -8.09 2.41 11.84
CA ARG A 110 -7.32 3.10 12.88
C ARG A 110 -6.98 4.55 12.51
N ILE A 111 -6.60 4.81 11.27
CA ILE A 111 -6.28 6.17 10.81
C ILE A 111 -7.54 7.06 10.79
N SER A 112 -8.69 6.47 10.48
CA SER A 112 -9.96 7.19 10.33
C SER A 112 -10.80 7.25 11.62
N GLU A 113 -10.34 6.68 12.74
CA GLU A 113 -11.05 6.64 14.01
C GLU A 113 -11.42 8.04 14.54
N SER A 114 -10.50 8.99 14.40
CA SER A 114 -10.69 10.37 14.90
C SER A 114 -11.54 11.25 13.98
N ALA A 115 -11.56 10.96 12.67
CA ALA A 115 -12.35 11.68 11.68
C ALA A 115 -12.44 10.86 10.38
N ARG A 116 -13.62 10.34 10.07
CA ARG A 116 -13.90 9.65 8.80
C ARG A 116 -14.35 10.65 7.75
N SER A 117 -13.73 10.60 6.56
CA SER A 117 -14.22 11.27 5.36
C SER A 117 -15.09 10.32 4.51
N ASP A 118 -15.83 10.87 3.56
CA ASP A 118 -16.60 10.06 2.60
C ASP A 118 -15.67 9.13 1.78
N ALA A 119 -14.45 9.60 1.46
CA ALA A 119 -13.45 8.79 0.78
C ALA A 119 -12.99 7.61 1.63
N ASP A 120 -12.90 7.78 2.96
CA ASP A 120 -12.57 6.68 3.87
C ASP A 120 -13.69 5.63 3.89
N VAL A 121 -14.95 6.08 3.97
CA VAL A 121 -16.12 5.18 3.95
C VAL A 121 -16.18 4.39 2.64
N GLN A 122 -16.00 5.07 1.51
CA GLN A 122 -16.01 4.42 0.19
C GLN A 122 -14.83 3.45 0.02
N GLY A 123 -13.63 3.86 0.41
CA GLY A 123 -12.43 3.04 0.31
C GLY A 123 -12.51 1.77 1.15
N MET A 124 -12.89 1.89 2.43
CA MET A 124 -13.08 0.74 3.32
C MET A 124 -14.19 -0.18 2.82
N GLY A 125 -15.36 0.37 2.46
CA GLY A 125 -16.48 -0.44 1.95
C GLY A 125 -16.13 -1.20 0.66
N TYR A 126 -15.31 -0.61 -0.22
CA TYR A 126 -14.80 -1.32 -1.41
C TYR A 126 -13.92 -2.52 -1.02
N VAL A 127 -12.96 -2.33 -0.10
CA VAL A 127 -12.05 -3.39 0.33
C VAL A 127 -12.81 -4.49 1.09
N GLU A 128 -13.74 -4.11 1.97
CA GLU A 128 -14.61 -5.04 2.72
C GLU A 128 -15.43 -5.93 1.79
N ASN A 129 -16.15 -5.35 0.83
CA ASN A 129 -17.00 -6.11 -0.09
C ASN A 129 -16.18 -7.11 -0.90
N ARG A 130 -15.04 -6.66 -1.46
CA ARG A 130 -14.18 -7.54 -2.25
C ARG A 130 -13.51 -8.63 -1.41
N LEU A 131 -13.13 -8.35 -0.16
CA LEU A 131 -12.65 -9.38 0.75
C LEU A 131 -13.75 -10.40 1.09
N ALA A 132 -14.97 -9.94 1.33
CA ALA A 132 -16.11 -10.81 1.59
C ALA A 132 -16.37 -11.73 0.40
N ASP A 133 -16.36 -11.21 -0.82
CA ASP A 133 -16.50 -12.00 -2.05
C ASP A 133 -15.37 -13.05 -2.15
N LEU A 134 -14.12 -12.66 -1.91
CA LEU A 134 -12.99 -13.59 -1.91
C LEU A 134 -13.09 -14.70 -0.85
N LEU A 135 -13.74 -14.45 0.29
CA LEU A 135 -13.96 -15.45 1.33
C LEU A 135 -15.17 -16.34 1.00
N ASN A 136 -16.23 -15.75 0.44
CA ASN A 136 -17.46 -16.43 0.05
C ASN A 136 -17.28 -17.31 -1.19
N GLU A 137 -16.41 -16.94 -2.12
CA GLU A 137 -16.01 -17.79 -3.26
C GLU A 137 -15.24 -19.06 -2.81
N GLY A 138 -14.76 -19.11 -1.56
CA GLY A 138 -14.23 -20.32 -0.92
C GLY A 138 -15.30 -21.14 -0.20
N TYR A 139 -16.50 -20.58 0.01
CA TYR A 139 -17.66 -21.26 0.56
C TYR A 139 -18.52 -21.79 -0.58
N SER A 140 -18.31 -23.06 -0.93
CA SER A 140 -19.35 -23.83 -1.61
C SER A 140 -20.25 -24.40 -0.50
N PRO A 141 -21.46 -23.84 -0.23
CA PRO A 141 -22.45 -24.62 0.47
C PRO A 141 -22.91 -25.69 -0.52
N ARG A 142 -22.22 -26.83 -0.56
CA ARG A 142 -22.87 -28.07 -0.98
C ARG A 142 -23.84 -28.45 0.12
N ILE A 143 -24.96 -27.72 0.19
CA ILE A 143 -26.20 -28.21 0.75
C ILE A 143 -27.29 -27.88 -0.25
N LYS A 144 -27.51 -28.84 -1.16
CA LYS A 144 -28.85 -29.34 -1.39
C LYS A 144 -28.79 -30.83 -1.12
N GLU A 145 -28.99 -31.17 0.15
CA GLU A 145 -29.57 -32.47 0.49
C GLU A 145 -31.08 -32.40 0.19
N HIS A 146 -31.55 -33.46 -0.48
CA HIS A 146 -32.94 -33.93 -0.64
C HIS A 146 -33.93 -33.04 -1.42
N GLU A 147 -34.34 -33.48 -2.61
CA GLU A 147 -35.39 -34.50 -2.83
C GLU A 147 -35.13 -35.30 -4.11
#